data_AF-A0A0K8Q4K9-F1
#
_entry.id   AF-A0A0K8Q4K9-F1
#
_cell.length_a   1.000
_cell.length_b   1.000
_cell.length_c   1.000
_cell.angle_alpha   90.00
_cell.angle_beta   90.00
_cell.angle_gamma   90.00
#
_symmetry.space_group_name_H-M   'P 1'
#
loop_
_entity.id
_entity.type
_entity.pdbx_description
1 polymer ?
#
loop_
_entity_poly.entity_id
_entity_poly.type
_entity_poly.pdbx_seq_one_letter_code
_entity_poly.pdbx_strand_id
1 'polypeptide(L)'
;MTISINLTGGIDVGNGYVKGLIRGAGASSKTNIDEIDLPSGVSTITRPNSLPTPDGEAPAKMEGNFYNELDVSFVSPLVSNYHRRLFGLRALSARRL
;
A
#
# COMPACT_ATOMS: atom_id res chain seq x y z
N MET A 1 18.05 12.03 -17.04
CA MET A 1 18.38 10.64 -16.67
C MET A 1 17.07 9.95 -16.31
N THR A 2 16.61 9.02 -17.14
CA THR A 2 15.35 8.31 -16.89
C THR A 2 15.69 6.99 -16.22
N ILE A 3 15.23 6.79 -14.98
CA ILE A 3 15.35 5.51 -14.29
C ILE A 3 14.19 4.63 -14.78
N SER A 4 14.50 3.55 -15.49
CA SER A 4 13.51 2.56 -15.90
C SER A 4 13.58 1.36 -14.96
N ILE A 5 12.50 1.12 -14.22
CA ILE A 5 12.36 -0.05 -13.35
C ILE A 5 11.41 -1.03 -14.06
N ASN A 6 11.89 -2.24 -14.36
CA ASN A 6 11.07 -3.31 -14.91
C ASN A 6 10.64 -4.25 -13.79
N LEU A 7 9.34 -4.30 -13.53
CA LEU A 7 8.72 -5.21 -12.56
C LEU A 7 7.99 -6.31 -13.33
N THR A 8 8.15 -7.57 -12.92
CA THR A 8 7.39 -8.70 -13.47
C THR A 8 6.67 -9.40 -12.34
N GLY A 9 5.36 -9.53 -12.43
CA GLY A 9 4.57 -10.14 -11.37
C GLY A 9 3.19 -10.58 -11.82
N GLY A 10 2.49 -11.25 -10.91
CA GLY A 10 1.08 -11.60 -11.05
C GLY A 10 0.29 -11.02 -9.89
N ILE A 11 -0.92 -10.53 -10.17
CA ILE A 11 -1.85 -10.02 -9.18
C ILE A 11 -3.17 -10.78 -9.36
N ASP A 12 -3.67 -11.33 -8.28
CA ASP A 12 -5.00 -11.90 -8.14
C ASP A 12 -5.87 -10.94 -7.32
N VAL A 13 -6.95 -10.45 -7.95
CA VAL A 13 -7.85 -9.45 -7.36
C VAL A 13 -9.13 -10.15 -6.91
N GLY A 14 -9.08 -10.76 -5.73
CA GLY A 14 -10.23 -11.38 -5.11
C GLY A 14 -11.11 -10.38 -4.37
N ASN A 15 -12.38 -10.75 -4.14
CA ASN A 15 -13.30 -9.93 -3.36
C ASN A 15 -12.99 -9.92 -1.85
N GLY A 16 -12.33 -10.97 -1.33
CA GLY A 16 -11.90 -11.03 0.07
C GLY A 16 -10.49 -10.49 0.28
N TYR A 17 -9.58 -10.84 -0.64
CA TYR A 17 -8.17 -10.50 -0.57
C TYR A 17 -7.62 -10.19 -1.96
N VAL A 18 -6.66 -9.28 -2.01
CA VAL A 18 -5.75 -9.10 -3.13
C VAL A 18 -4.46 -9.81 -2.78
N LYS A 19 -4.04 -10.72 -3.66
CA LYS A 19 -2.79 -11.47 -3.51
C LYS A 19 -1.91 -11.24 -4.72
N GLY A 20 -0.60 -11.29 -4.57
CA GLY A 20 0.29 -11.12 -5.70
C GLY A 20 1.75 -11.36 -5.37
N LEU A 21 2.53 -11.59 -6.41
CA LEU A 21 3.98 -11.73 -6.33
C LEU A 21 4.62 -10.83 -7.38
N ILE A 22 5.53 -9.96 -6.95
CA ILE A 22 6.24 -9.01 -7.82
C ILE A 22 7.75 -9.29 -7.74
N ARG A 23 8.39 -9.49 -8.89
CA ARG A 23 9.84 -9.61 -9.03
C ARG A 23 10.45 -8.30 -9.50
N GLY A 24 11.59 -7.95 -8.92
CA GLY A 24 12.37 -6.77 -9.30
C GLY A 24 12.09 -5.53 -8.45
N ALA A 25 11.29 -5.65 -7.38
CA ALA A 25 11.20 -4.64 -6.34
C ALA A 25 12.54 -4.58 -5.59
N GLY A 26 13.21 -3.43 -5.59
CA GLY A 26 14.52 -3.27 -4.94
C GLY A 26 15.72 -3.67 -5.81
N ALA A 27 15.91 -2.94 -6.91
CA ALA A 27 17.13 -2.55 -7.66
C ALA A 27 18.49 -3.30 -7.61
N SER A 28 18.67 -4.48 -7.01
CA SER A 28 20.00 -5.15 -7.02
C SER A 28 20.01 -6.64 -7.32
N SER A 29 18.85 -7.32 -7.30
CA SER A 29 18.77 -8.72 -7.72
C SER A 29 17.43 -9.08 -8.32
N LYS A 30 17.45 -9.84 -9.43
CA LYS A 30 16.27 -10.47 -10.06
C LYS A 30 15.58 -11.50 -9.14
N THR A 31 16.13 -11.75 -7.95
CA THR A 31 15.60 -12.70 -6.97
C THR A 31 14.71 -12.07 -5.90
N ASN A 32 14.64 -10.74 -5.81
CA ASN A 32 13.75 -10.09 -4.84
C ASN A 32 12.30 -10.25 -5.31
N ILE A 33 11.57 -11.10 -4.59
CA ILE A 33 10.13 -11.29 -4.71
C ILE A 33 9.50 -10.52 -3.56
N ASP A 34 8.63 -9.58 -3.90
CA ASP A 34 7.74 -8.92 -2.94
C ASP A 34 6.36 -9.61 -3.01
N GLU A 35 5.76 -9.83 -1.84
CA GLU A 35 4.48 -10.49 -1.70
C GLU A 35 3.41 -9.45 -1.34
N ILE A 36 2.38 -9.39 -2.17
CA ILE A 36 1.18 -8.63 -1.90
C ILE A 36 0.22 -9.56 -1.18
N ASP A 37 -0.13 -9.21 0.06
CA ASP A 37 -1.24 -9.83 0.78
C ASP A 37 -1.98 -8.78 1.59
N LEU A 38 -3.18 -8.42 1.13
CA LEU A 38 -4.05 -7.49 1.84
C LEU A 38 -5.52 -7.87 1.65
N PRO A 39 -6.37 -7.63 2.66
CA PRO A 39 -7.81 -7.63 2.48
C PRO A 39 -8.22 -6.65 1.39
N SER A 40 -9.24 -7.01 0.60
CA SER A 40 -9.82 -6.13 -0.42
C SER A 40 -10.71 -5.04 0.19
N GLY A 41 -10.18 -4.32 1.18
CA GLY A 41 -10.84 -3.27 1.93
C GLY A 41 -10.13 -1.92 1.75
N VAL A 42 -10.91 -0.86 1.54
CA VAL A 42 -10.42 0.52 1.42
C VAL A 42 -11.31 1.45 2.24
N SER A 43 -10.70 2.31 3.05
CA SER A 43 -11.40 3.30 3.87
C SER A 43 -11.00 4.71 3.48
N THR A 44 -11.98 5.58 3.22
CA THR A 44 -11.74 6.99 2.86
C THR A 44 -11.70 7.85 4.12
N ILE A 45 -10.63 8.61 4.28
CA ILE A 45 -10.40 9.50 5.42
C ILE A 45 -10.62 10.95 4.99
N THR A 46 -11.67 11.57 5.53
CA THR A 46 -12.08 12.94 5.20
C THR A 46 -11.63 13.97 6.25
N ARG A 47 -11.22 13.52 7.45
CA ARG A 47 -10.73 14.37 8.53
C ARG A 47 -9.24 14.14 8.78
N PRO A 48 -8.46 15.19 9.09
CA PRO A 48 -7.03 15.07 9.34
C PRO A 48 -6.76 14.56 10.76
N ASN A 49 -7.10 13.30 11.06
CA ASN A 49 -6.73 12.67 12.33
C ASN A 49 -5.95 11.38 12.05
N SER A 50 -4.64 11.53 11.85
CA SER A 50 -3.67 10.46 12.06
C SER A 50 -2.34 11.13 12.34
N LEU A 51 -1.88 11.06 13.59
CA LEU A 51 -0.47 11.35 13.90
C LEU A 51 0.37 10.34 13.10
N PRO A 52 1.37 10.79 12.33
CA PRO A 52 2.25 9.87 11.64
C PRO A 52 2.96 8.98 12.66
N THR A 53 3.27 7.75 12.27
CA THR A 53 4.14 6.88 13.08
C THR A 53 5.49 7.61 13.25
N PRO A 54 6.04 7.71 14.46
CA PRO A 54 7.35 8.32 14.67
C PRO A 54 8.42 7.67 13.78
N ASP A 55 9.36 8.45 13.26
CA ASP A 55 10.36 7.97 12.30
C ASP A 55 11.18 6.78 12.83
N GLY A 56 11.47 6.75 14.13
CA GLY A 56 12.20 5.65 14.77
C GLY A 56 11.44 4.32 14.81
N GLU A 57 10.10 4.37 14.73
CA GLU A 57 9.23 3.19 14.74
C GLU A 57 8.77 2.79 13.34
N ALA A 58 8.94 3.66 12.34
CA ALA A 58 8.48 3.44 10.98
C ALA A 58 9.08 2.18 10.32
N PRO A 59 10.39 1.87 10.44
CA PRO A 59 10.95 0.64 9.85
C PRO A 59 10.29 -0.63 10.38
N ALA A 60 10.09 -0.71 11.71
CA ALA A 60 9.50 -1.87 12.37
C ALA A 60 8.03 -2.09 11.97
N LYS A 61 7.28 -1.02 11.72
CA LYS A 61 5.89 -1.13 11.21
C LYS A 61 5.80 -1.60 9.76
N MET A 62 6.80 -1.27 8.93
CA MET A 62 6.76 -1.57 7.50
C MET A 62 7.32 -2.96 7.18
N GLU A 63 8.13 -3.53 8.05
CA GLU A 63 8.74 -4.85 7.87
C GLU A 63 7.68 -5.96 7.78
N GLY A 64 7.65 -6.66 6.65
CA GLY A 64 6.74 -7.79 6.41
C GLY A 64 5.25 -7.46 6.27
N ASN A 65 4.85 -6.19 6.43
CA ASN A 65 3.44 -5.80 6.46
C ASN A 65 3.11 -4.50 5.71
N PHE A 66 4.00 -4.07 4.80
CA PHE A 66 3.89 -2.80 4.07
C PHE A 66 2.49 -2.54 3.47
N TYR A 67 1.91 -3.52 2.76
CA TYR A 67 0.63 -3.35 2.07
C TYR A 67 -0.57 -3.14 3.00
N ASN A 68 -0.47 -3.55 4.26
CA ASN A 68 -1.52 -3.39 5.26
C ASN A 68 -1.43 -2.09 6.06
N GLU A 69 -0.35 -1.30 5.88
CA GLU A 69 -0.14 -0.01 6.55
C GLU A 69 -0.32 1.19 5.60
N LEU A 70 -0.65 0.93 4.33
CA LEU A 70 -0.75 1.93 3.28
C LEU A 70 -1.80 3.01 3.56
N ASP A 71 -1.35 4.25 3.33
CA ASP A 71 -2.11 5.47 3.50
C ASP A 71 -1.72 6.43 2.40
N VAL A 72 -2.57 6.50 1.38
CA VAL A 72 -2.21 7.13 0.11
C VAL A 72 -3.29 8.10 -0.34
N SER A 73 -2.90 9.08 -1.13
CA SER A 73 -3.81 9.92 -1.90
C SER A 73 -3.46 9.79 -3.37
N PHE A 74 -4.47 9.85 -4.24
CA PHE A 74 -4.28 9.75 -5.68
C PHE A 74 -4.57 11.11 -6.31
N VAL A 75 -3.62 11.63 -7.07
CA VAL A 75 -3.79 12.86 -7.86
C VAL A 75 -3.68 12.46 -9.32
N SER A 76 -4.83 12.41 -10.00
CA SER A 76 -4.88 12.14 -11.44
C SER A 76 -6.13 12.78 -12.06
N PRO A 77 -6.15 12.99 -13.39
CA PRO A 77 -7.35 13.49 -14.07
C PRO A 77 -8.60 12.63 -13.86
N LEU A 78 -8.42 11.35 -13.50
CA LEU A 78 -9.52 10.39 -13.28
C LEU A 78 -9.99 10.34 -11.83
N VAL A 79 -9.26 10.95 -10.89
CA VAL A 79 -9.61 10.94 -9.46
C VAL A 79 -9.90 12.36 -9.01
N SER A 80 -11.20 12.68 -8.89
CA SER A 80 -11.69 14.04 -8.61
C SER A 80 -11.55 14.50 -7.16
N ASN A 81 -11.31 13.58 -6.22
CA ASN A 81 -11.08 13.89 -4.81
C ASN A 81 -9.71 13.42 -4.35
N TYR A 82 -9.07 14.21 -3.49
CA TYR A 82 -7.73 13.94 -2.98
C TYR A 82 -7.75 13.44 -1.54
N HIS A 83 -8.86 12.82 -1.13
CA HIS A 83 -8.95 12.24 0.20
C HIS A 83 -7.95 11.10 0.37
N ARG A 84 -7.42 10.98 1.59
CA ARG A 84 -6.56 9.85 1.96
C ARG A 84 -7.38 8.57 1.96
N ARG A 85 -6.75 7.49 1.51
CA ARG A 85 -7.31 6.16 1.46
C ARG A 85 -6.38 5.23 2.23
N LEU A 86 -6.95 4.55 3.22
CA LEU A 86 -6.29 3.48 3.96
C LEU A 86 -6.62 2.15 3.28
N PHE A 87 -5.65 1.24 3.21
CA PHE A 87 -5.78 -0.06 2.56
C PHE A 87 -5.52 -1.20 3.55
N GLY A 88 -5.92 -2.41 3.14
CA GLY A 88 -5.62 -3.65 3.86
C GLY A 88 -6.17 -3.66 5.28
N LEU A 89 -5.41 -4.24 6.22
CA LEU A 89 -5.84 -4.32 7.63
C LEU A 89 -6.10 -2.94 8.25
N ARG A 90 -5.31 -1.92 7.89
CA ARG A 90 -5.51 -0.55 8.38
C ARG A 90 -6.81 0.07 7.88
N ALA A 91 -7.33 -0.34 6.73
CA ALA A 91 -8.66 0.06 6.29
C ALA A 91 -9.77 -0.52 7.18
N LEU A 92 -9.61 -1.76 7.65
CA LEU A 92 -10.61 -2.45 8.46
C LEU A 92 -10.71 -1.88 9.89
N SER A 93 -9.58 -1.42 10.44
CA SER A 93 -9.51 -0.82 11.76
C SER A 93 -9.84 0.68 11.78
N ALA A 94 -10.00 1.30 10.61
CA ALA A 94 -10.43 2.69 10.45
C ALA A 94 -11.91 2.85 10.82
N ARG A 95 -12.22 2.70 12.11
CA ARG A 95 -13.58 2.84 12.63
C ARG A 95 -14.03 4.29 12.49
N ARG A 96 -15.24 4.46 11.94
CA ARG A 96 -15.99 5.71 11.78
C ARG A 96 -16.01 6.47 13.12
N LEU A 97 -15.24 7.56 13.23
CA LEU A 97 -15.46 8.64 14.21
C LEU A 97 -16.15 9.80 13.52
#